data_AF-A0A7Y9MLR5-F1
#
_entry.id   AF-A0A7Y9MLR5-F1
#
_cell.length_a   1.000
_cell.length_b   1.000
_cell.length_c   1.000
_cell.angle_alpha   90.00
_cell.angle_beta   90.00
_cell.angle_gamma   90.00
#
_symmetry.space_group_name_H-M   'P 1'
#
loop_
_entity.id
_entity.type
_entity.pdbx_description
1 polymer ?
#
loop_
_entity_poly.entity_id
_entity_poly.type
_entity_poly.pdbx_seq_one_letter_code
_entity_poly.pdbx_strand_id
1 'polypeptide(L)'
;MTLRRWLVLAAGVEVASLAILLINRATVHLDMITSSMGPIHGFAYLATIALAALSPIPRRAKAVAWLPVIGGLVAVRLTHPRRAEQPPAPGAAEPDHLPPADQEGHAIAVQGLTKQYRSGTTIGPVHFTVPRGQITGLIGPNGAGKTTVLRMLVRLVAPTGGTVTLDVGGNEDRAALGRVGALIESPALVHGLTGRRNMEAVAALAGWDAAQIESTLDRVGLLDAADQRVSQYSLGMRQRLALAITLLHDPAVVILDEPANGLDPHGIADLRRFLRHLADEGVTVLLSSHLLTEIEQVCDHVVLMDAGHITYSGPTTGLLADLATIDIEPLHAHQLRQLAELAGDSAEVGAGVVLVRGDRVLAASLLEKSVRAGISVAQMRITAPTLEVAFLRMTGTSRPEPGSAR
;
A
#
# COMPACT_ATOMS: atom_id res chain seq x y z
N MET A 1 2.41 29.29 -30.63
CA MET A 1 2.40 27.84 -30.33
C MET A 1 1.26 27.59 -29.38
N THR A 2 0.17 27.03 -29.88
CA THR A 2 -1.20 27.29 -29.41
C THR A 2 -1.80 26.18 -28.56
N LEU A 3 -2.67 26.60 -27.64
CA LEU A 3 -3.63 25.90 -26.76
C LEU A 3 -4.18 24.54 -27.26
N ARG A 4 -4.21 24.32 -28.58
CA ARG A 4 -4.64 23.09 -29.25
C ARG A 4 -3.79 21.85 -28.92
N ARG A 5 -2.51 22.01 -28.57
CA ARG A 5 -1.64 20.88 -28.21
C ARG A 5 -1.88 20.34 -26.80
N TRP A 6 -2.37 21.17 -25.89
CA TRP A 6 -2.72 20.79 -24.52
C TRP A 6 -4.11 20.12 -24.44
N LEU A 7 -5.08 20.61 -25.21
CA LEU A 7 -6.43 20.02 -25.28
C LEU A 7 -6.44 18.59 -25.85
N VAL A 8 -5.52 18.26 -26.76
CA VAL A 8 -5.41 16.89 -27.33
C VAL A 8 -4.73 15.91 -26.37
N LEU A 9 -3.87 16.39 -25.46
CA LEU A 9 -3.26 15.56 -24.42
C LEU A 9 -4.23 15.32 -23.25
N ALA A 10 -5.02 16.33 -22.85
CA ALA A 10 -6.04 16.18 -21.81
C ALA A 10 -7.18 15.23 -22.24
N ALA A 11 -7.66 15.35 -23.48
CA ALA A 11 -8.70 14.45 -24.01
C ALA A 11 -8.19 13.01 -24.26
N GLY A 12 -6.89 12.85 -24.58
CA GLY A 12 -6.30 11.53 -24.80
C GLY A 12 -6.20 10.66 -23.54
N VAL A 13 -6.01 11.29 -22.37
CA VAL A 13 -5.95 10.60 -21.07
C VAL A 13 -7.34 10.18 -20.59
N GLU A 14 -8.37 10.98 -20.86
CA GLU A 14 -9.77 10.62 -20.57
C GLU A 14 -10.26 9.45 -21.45
N VAL A 15 -9.89 9.41 -22.73
CA VAL A 15 -10.27 8.32 -23.65
C VAL A 15 -9.56 7.01 -23.33
N ALA A 16 -8.29 7.06 -22.89
CA ALA A 16 -7.57 5.85 -22.46
C ALA A 16 -8.20 5.24 -21.19
N SER A 17 -8.64 6.09 -20.26
CA SER A 17 -9.31 5.67 -19.02
C SER A 17 -10.69 5.08 -19.30
N LEU A 18 -11.44 5.69 -20.24
CA LEU A 18 -12.73 5.16 -20.71
C LEU A 18 -12.56 3.84 -21.49
N ALA A 19 -11.49 3.71 -22.26
CA ALA A 19 -11.17 2.50 -23.02
C ALA A 19 -10.78 1.34 -22.11
N ILE A 20 -10.02 1.58 -21.04
CA ILE A 20 -9.70 0.56 -20.03
C ILE A 20 -10.98 0.10 -19.32
N LEU A 21 -11.89 1.04 -19.00
CA LEU A 21 -13.19 0.74 -18.39
C LEU A 21 -14.11 -0.08 -19.33
N LEU A 22 -14.13 0.25 -20.62
CA LEU A 22 -14.90 -0.45 -21.65
C LEU A 22 -14.32 -1.82 -21.99
N ILE A 23 -13.00 -1.98 -22.00
CA ILE A 23 -12.32 -3.27 -22.18
C ILE A 23 -12.62 -4.19 -21.00
N ASN A 24 -12.59 -3.66 -19.77
CA ASN A 24 -12.95 -4.45 -18.58
C ASN A 24 -14.44 -4.88 -18.62
N ARG A 25 -15.34 -4.01 -19.09
CA ARG A 25 -16.78 -4.32 -19.26
C ARG A 25 -17.08 -5.28 -20.42
N ALA A 26 -16.32 -5.23 -21.51
CA ALA A 26 -16.45 -6.17 -22.64
C ALA A 26 -16.00 -7.59 -22.25
N THR A 27 -15.05 -7.71 -21.32
CA THR A 27 -14.58 -9.01 -20.82
C THR A 27 -15.59 -9.65 -19.85
N VAL A 28 -16.42 -8.84 -19.17
CA VAL A 28 -17.44 -9.27 -18.19
C VAL A 28 -18.78 -9.67 -18.85
N HIS A 29 -19.04 -9.28 -20.10
CA HIS A 29 -20.31 -9.55 -20.80
C HIS A 29 -20.19 -10.44 -22.05
N LEU A 30 -19.08 -11.17 -22.23
CA LEU A 30 -18.89 -12.05 -23.39
C LEU A 30 -19.97 -13.14 -23.51
N ASP A 31 -20.53 -13.59 -22.38
CA ASP A 31 -21.62 -14.58 -22.36
C ASP A 31 -22.99 -14.00 -22.74
N MET A 32 -23.21 -12.68 -22.58
CA MET A 32 -24.47 -12.03 -22.94
C MET A 32 -24.53 -11.66 -24.43
N ILE A 33 -23.38 -11.32 -25.03
CA ILE A 33 -23.29 -10.93 -26.46
C ILE A 33 -23.31 -12.16 -27.38
N THR A 34 -22.84 -13.33 -26.90
CA THR A 34 -22.85 -14.58 -27.66
C THR A 34 -24.23 -15.26 -27.73
N SER A 35 -25.13 -14.98 -26.78
CA SER A 35 -26.48 -15.57 -26.75
C SER A 35 -27.53 -14.89 -27.66
N SER A 36 -27.35 -13.63 -28.08
CA SER A 36 -28.42 -12.87 -28.77
C SER A 36 -28.18 -12.55 -30.25
N MET A 37 -26.95 -12.59 -30.77
CA MET A 37 -26.66 -12.21 -32.18
C MET A 37 -25.81 -13.21 -32.97
N GLY A 38 -25.50 -14.37 -32.40
CA GLY A 38 -24.68 -15.38 -33.05
C GLY A 38 -23.18 -14.99 -33.12
N PRO A 39 -22.27 -15.99 -33.15
CA PRO A 39 -20.84 -15.79 -32.91
C PRO A 39 -20.14 -14.93 -33.96
N ILE A 40 -20.72 -14.79 -35.16
CA ILE A 40 -20.12 -14.09 -36.30
C ILE A 40 -20.26 -12.56 -36.16
N HIS A 41 -21.33 -12.06 -35.55
CA HIS A 41 -21.58 -10.62 -35.41
C HIS A 41 -20.86 -10.01 -34.20
N GLY A 42 -20.71 -10.77 -33.11
CA GLY A 42 -19.91 -10.35 -31.96
C GLY A 42 -18.42 -10.20 -32.26
N PHE A 43 -17.87 -11.08 -33.11
CA PHE A 43 -16.47 -11.00 -33.55
C PHE A 43 -16.22 -9.83 -34.52
N ALA A 44 -17.14 -9.54 -35.44
CA ALA A 44 -17.02 -8.40 -36.35
C ALA A 44 -17.07 -7.05 -35.61
N TYR A 45 -17.86 -6.95 -34.55
CA TYR A 45 -17.97 -5.75 -33.72
C TYR A 45 -16.70 -5.49 -32.89
N LEU A 46 -16.16 -6.51 -32.24
CA LEU A 46 -14.89 -6.43 -31.50
C LEU A 46 -13.68 -6.18 -32.42
N ALA A 47 -13.66 -6.79 -33.62
CA ALA A 47 -12.61 -6.56 -34.61
C ALA A 47 -12.61 -5.13 -35.16
N THR A 48 -13.78 -4.50 -35.31
CA THR A 48 -13.90 -3.11 -35.79
C THR A 48 -13.40 -2.11 -34.75
N ILE A 49 -13.67 -2.36 -33.46
CA ILE A 49 -13.19 -1.52 -32.34
C ILE A 49 -11.67 -1.67 -32.15
N ALA A 50 -11.15 -2.89 -32.27
CA ALA A 50 -9.71 -3.13 -32.22
C ALA A 50 -8.97 -2.49 -33.42
N LEU A 51 -9.52 -2.56 -34.65
CA LEU A 51 -8.91 -1.93 -35.83
C LEU A 51 -8.89 -0.40 -35.76
N ALA A 52 -9.93 0.22 -35.20
CA ALA A 52 -9.99 1.68 -35.02
C ALA A 52 -8.97 2.18 -33.99
N ALA A 53 -8.74 1.42 -32.90
CA ALA A 53 -7.81 1.75 -31.83
C ALA A 53 -6.32 1.51 -32.19
N LEU A 54 -6.05 0.60 -33.13
CA LEU A 54 -4.69 0.25 -33.55
C LEU A 54 -4.22 0.95 -34.83
N SER A 55 -5.03 1.82 -35.45
CA SER A 55 -4.64 2.53 -36.68
C SER A 55 -3.79 3.77 -36.38
N PRO A 56 -2.50 3.83 -36.75
CA PRO A 56 -1.68 5.02 -36.58
C PRO A 56 -1.83 5.92 -37.81
N ILE A 57 -2.37 7.13 -37.65
CA ILE A 57 -2.42 8.12 -38.74
C ILE A 57 -0.98 8.64 -38.99
N PRO A 58 -0.36 8.36 -40.16
CA PRO A 58 1.06 8.59 -40.35
C PRO A 58 1.36 10.02 -40.80
N ARG A 59 2.38 10.65 -40.21
CA ARG A 59 3.06 11.80 -40.82
C ARG A 59 4.09 11.28 -41.82
N ARG A 60 3.67 11.20 -43.09
CA ARG A 60 4.39 10.89 -44.34
C ARG A 60 4.28 9.43 -44.83
N ALA A 61 3.85 9.34 -46.10
CA ALA A 61 3.74 8.16 -46.97
C ALA A 61 5.03 7.30 -47.00
N LYS A 62 5.03 6.01 -47.37
CA LYS A 62 4.28 5.26 -48.41
C LYS A 62 3.86 3.88 -47.82
N ALA A 63 2.57 3.54 -47.84
CA ALA A 63 1.94 2.55 -48.74
C ALA A 63 2.35 1.09 -48.37
N VAL A 64 1.50 0.11 -48.09
CA VAL A 64 0.09 -0.17 -48.37
C VAL A 64 -0.40 -1.16 -47.30
N ALA A 65 -1.65 -1.02 -46.83
CA ALA A 65 -2.36 -2.03 -46.06
C ALA A 65 -3.23 -2.88 -46.99
N TRP A 66 -3.33 -4.20 -46.75
CA TRP A 66 -4.48 -5.02 -47.18
C TRP A 66 -4.74 -6.17 -46.19
N LEU A 67 -5.92 -6.13 -45.57
CA LEU A 67 -6.79 -7.28 -45.25
C LEU A 67 -7.83 -7.37 -46.40
N PRO A 68 -8.65 -8.43 -46.62
CA PRO A 68 -8.94 -9.62 -45.78
C PRO A 68 -9.21 -10.96 -46.57
N VAL A 69 -9.68 -11.98 -45.84
CA VAL A 69 -10.63 -13.09 -46.20
C VAL A 69 -10.10 -14.50 -46.58
N ILE A 70 -10.56 -15.49 -45.80
CA ILE A 70 -10.81 -16.94 -46.03
C ILE A 70 -9.83 -17.73 -46.94
N GLY A 71 -9.03 -18.63 -46.33
CA GLY A 71 -8.44 -19.81 -46.99
C GLY A 71 -6.91 -19.96 -46.90
N GLY A 72 -6.40 -20.60 -45.82
CA GLY A 72 -5.01 -21.12 -45.70
C GLY A 72 -3.90 -20.07 -45.54
N LEU A 73 -2.72 -20.31 -44.94
CA LEU A 73 -2.08 -21.51 -44.39
C LEU A 73 -1.27 -21.11 -43.14
N VAL A 74 -1.25 -22.00 -42.14
CA VAL A 74 -0.60 -21.85 -40.83
C VAL A 74 0.91 -22.12 -40.91
N ALA A 75 1.72 -21.46 -40.07
CA ALA A 75 3.03 -21.96 -39.68
C ALA A 75 3.18 -21.95 -38.14
N VAL A 76 3.03 -23.13 -37.55
CA VAL A 76 3.36 -23.46 -36.16
C VAL A 76 4.79 -24.00 -36.13
N ARG A 77 5.60 -23.63 -35.12
CA ARG A 77 6.84 -24.34 -34.82
C ARG A 77 6.88 -24.81 -33.37
N LEU A 78 7.10 -26.11 -33.23
CA LEU A 78 6.94 -26.95 -32.05
C LEU A 78 8.13 -26.87 -31.07
N THR A 79 7.77 -27.18 -29.82
CA THR A 79 8.52 -27.29 -28.56
C THR A 79 9.53 -28.44 -28.48
N HIS A 80 10.47 -28.38 -27.51
CA HIS A 80 11.09 -29.55 -26.87
C HIS A 80 11.48 -29.25 -25.40
N PRO A 81 11.75 -30.27 -24.55
CA PRO A 81 10.99 -30.54 -23.32
C PRO A 81 11.68 -30.18 -22.00
N ARG A 82 10.88 -30.21 -20.92
CA ARG A 82 11.23 -30.14 -19.50
C ARG A 82 12.43 -31.04 -19.14
N ARG A 83 13.37 -30.49 -18.36
CA ARG A 83 14.38 -31.25 -17.61
C ARG A 83 13.93 -31.38 -16.16
N ALA A 84 14.01 -32.61 -15.63
CA ALA A 84 13.55 -33.02 -14.32
C ALA A 84 14.25 -32.26 -13.17
N GLU A 85 13.46 -31.98 -12.13
CA GLU A 85 13.90 -31.46 -10.84
C GLU A 85 14.85 -32.44 -10.13
N GLN A 86 15.84 -31.87 -9.45
CA GLN A 86 16.77 -32.54 -8.57
C GLN A 86 16.44 -32.06 -7.15
N PRO A 87 16.23 -32.96 -6.17
CA PRO A 87 15.83 -32.55 -4.83
C PRO A 87 16.98 -31.81 -4.12
N PRO A 88 16.72 -30.70 -3.38
CA PRO A 88 17.76 -30.04 -2.61
C PRO A 88 18.16 -30.87 -1.39
N ALA A 89 19.43 -30.74 -1.01
CA ALA A 89 20.07 -31.41 0.12
C ALA A 89 19.52 -30.92 1.48
N PRO A 90 19.58 -31.74 2.55
CA PRO A 90 19.07 -31.40 3.87
C PRO A 90 20.02 -30.43 4.57
N GLY A 91 19.55 -29.24 4.94
CA GLY A 91 20.34 -28.29 5.75
C GLY A 91 20.12 -26.82 5.41
N ALA A 92 18.88 -26.34 5.52
CA ALA A 92 18.60 -24.93 5.73
C ALA A 92 17.31 -24.86 6.57
N ALA A 93 17.38 -24.19 7.71
CA ALA A 93 16.28 -24.11 8.67
C ALA A 93 15.00 -23.56 8.00
N GLU A 94 13.89 -24.26 8.20
CA GLU A 94 12.54 -23.78 7.87
C GLU A 94 12.26 -22.48 8.63
N PRO A 95 11.84 -21.39 7.97
CA PRO A 95 11.25 -20.26 8.66
C PRO A 95 9.81 -20.61 9.05
N ASP A 96 9.47 -20.33 10.30
CA ASP A 96 8.19 -20.55 10.98
C ASP A 96 6.97 -20.51 10.05
N HIS A 97 6.17 -21.58 10.14
CA HIS A 97 4.86 -21.66 9.53
C HIS A 97 3.94 -20.55 10.06
N LEU A 98 3.69 -19.51 9.25
CA LEU A 98 2.48 -18.70 9.45
C LEU A 98 1.25 -19.59 9.16
N PRO A 99 0.29 -19.69 10.09
CA PRO A 99 -0.92 -20.48 9.87
C PRO A 99 -1.73 -19.91 8.69
N PRO A 100 -2.50 -20.76 7.98
CA PRO A 100 -3.52 -20.33 7.01
C PRO A 100 -4.50 -19.34 7.66
N ALA A 101 -5.13 -18.52 6.83
CA ALA A 101 -5.95 -17.36 7.18
C ALA A 101 -7.23 -17.65 8.00
N ASP A 102 -7.33 -18.81 8.64
CA ASP A 102 -8.61 -19.43 8.93
C ASP A 102 -8.93 -19.54 10.43
N GLN A 103 -8.13 -19.05 11.39
CA GLN A 103 -8.49 -19.22 12.83
C GLN A 103 -8.27 -18.08 13.84
N GLU A 104 -7.72 -16.90 13.50
CA GLU A 104 -7.46 -15.88 14.53
C GLU A 104 -7.64 -14.44 14.03
N GLY A 105 -8.84 -13.86 14.05
CA GLY A 105 -9.01 -12.39 14.10
C GLY A 105 -8.44 -11.51 12.96
N HIS A 106 -7.99 -12.04 11.82
CA HIS A 106 -7.42 -11.27 10.71
C HIS A 106 -8.41 -11.06 9.55
N ALA A 107 -8.35 -9.90 8.88
CA ALA A 107 -9.17 -9.57 7.70
C ALA A 107 -8.43 -9.84 6.38
N ILE A 108 -7.10 -9.69 6.39
CA ILE A 108 -6.23 -9.98 5.25
C ILE A 108 -5.11 -10.90 5.73
N ALA A 109 -4.85 -11.96 4.98
CA ALA A 109 -3.69 -12.82 5.17
C ALA A 109 -2.96 -13.03 3.85
N VAL A 110 -1.66 -12.81 3.88
CA VAL A 110 -0.78 -12.88 2.71
C VAL A 110 0.26 -13.94 2.94
N GLN A 111 0.37 -14.91 2.04
CA GLN A 111 1.30 -16.03 2.17
C GLN A 111 2.10 -16.23 0.87
N GLY A 112 3.42 -16.06 0.96
CA GLY A 112 4.34 -16.33 -0.15
C GLY A 112 4.14 -15.42 -1.36
N LEU A 113 3.49 -14.26 -1.16
CA LEU A 113 3.08 -13.40 -2.26
C LEU A 113 4.30 -12.87 -2.99
N THR A 114 4.38 -13.16 -4.28
CA THR A 114 5.57 -12.88 -5.09
C THR A 114 5.15 -12.22 -6.39
N LYS A 115 5.93 -11.23 -6.85
CA LYS A 115 5.81 -10.62 -8.17
C LYS A 115 7.16 -10.53 -8.84
N GLN A 116 7.28 -11.13 -10.02
CA GLN A 116 8.45 -10.98 -10.88
C GLN A 116 8.06 -10.22 -12.15
N TYR A 117 8.78 -9.14 -12.43
CA TYR A 117 8.66 -8.40 -13.68
C TYR A 117 9.72 -8.86 -14.68
N ARG A 118 9.43 -8.73 -15.98
CA ARG A 118 10.40 -9.04 -17.04
C ARG A 118 11.67 -8.17 -16.98
N SER A 119 11.61 -7.02 -16.31
CA SER A 119 12.75 -6.13 -16.06
C SER A 119 13.73 -6.67 -15.01
N GLY A 120 13.40 -7.78 -14.31
CA GLY A 120 14.20 -8.34 -13.23
C GLY A 120 13.78 -7.86 -11.83
N THR A 121 12.92 -6.84 -11.72
CA THR A 121 12.38 -6.41 -10.43
C THR A 121 11.54 -7.51 -9.81
N THR A 122 11.87 -7.88 -8.57
CA THR A 122 11.17 -8.92 -7.82
C THR A 122 10.69 -8.36 -6.49
N ILE A 123 9.45 -8.68 -6.15
CA ILE A 123 8.87 -8.46 -4.82
C ILE A 123 8.54 -9.84 -4.26
N GLY A 124 8.87 -10.07 -3.00
CA GLY A 124 8.57 -11.28 -2.28
C GLY A 124 9.62 -12.39 -2.34
N PRO A 125 9.31 -13.55 -1.74
CA PRO A 125 8.03 -13.88 -1.10
C PRO A 125 7.75 -13.00 0.12
N VAL A 126 6.54 -12.41 0.19
CA VAL A 126 6.10 -11.63 1.36
C VAL A 126 4.98 -12.33 2.11
N HIS A 127 5.02 -12.21 3.45
CA HIS A 127 4.09 -12.83 4.38
C HIS A 127 3.69 -11.81 5.44
N PHE A 128 2.39 -11.58 5.62
CA PHE A 128 1.87 -10.72 6.69
C PHE A 128 0.37 -10.93 6.87
N THR A 129 -0.15 -10.48 8.01
CA THR A 129 -1.58 -10.44 8.29
C THR A 129 -2.01 -9.02 8.66
N VAL A 130 -3.31 -8.74 8.51
CA VAL A 130 -3.95 -7.49 8.91
C VAL A 130 -5.07 -7.83 9.88
N PRO A 131 -4.97 -7.46 11.16
CA PRO A 131 -6.02 -7.73 12.15
C PRO A 131 -7.33 -7.01 11.82
N ARG A 132 -8.47 -7.62 12.16
CA ARG A 132 -9.79 -7.03 11.98
C ARG A 132 -10.00 -5.80 12.86
N GLY A 133 -10.67 -4.79 12.31
CA GLY A 133 -11.03 -3.56 13.03
C GLY A 133 -9.84 -2.72 13.47
N GLN A 134 -8.65 -2.99 12.93
CA GLN A 134 -7.42 -2.28 13.26
C GLN A 134 -6.86 -1.56 12.05
N ILE A 135 -5.97 -0.61 12.30
CA ILE A 135 -5.25 0.14 11.28
C ILE A 135 -3.84 -0.45 11.17
N THR A 136 -3.55 -1.03 10.01
CA THR A 136 -2.23 -1.55 9.66
C THR A 136 -1.54 -0.63 8.66
N GLY A 137 -0.32 -0.20 8.96
CA GLY A 137 0.54 0.58 8.07
C GLY A 137 1.52 -0.30 7.30
N LEU A 138 1.45 -0.32 5.98
CA LEU A 138 2.49 -0.85 5.10
C LEU A 138 3.55 0.24 4.86
N ILE A 139 4.67 0.12 5.53
CA ILE A 139 5.73 1.11 5.59
C ILE A 139 6.90 0.70 4.72
N GLY A 140 7.57 1.65 4.07
CA GLY A 140 8.76 1.35 3.29
C GLY A 140 9.25 2.57 2.52
N PRO A 141 10.53 2.58 2.08
CA PRO A 141 11.02 3.63 1.22
C PRO A 141 10.32 3.60 -0.15
N ASN A 142 10.49 4.67 -0.93
CA ASN A 142 10.02 4.67 -2.31
C ASN A 142 10.73 3.58 -3.11
N GLY A 143 9.95 2.81 -3.88
CA GLY A 143 10.48 1.67 -4.64
C GLY A 143 10.55 0.35 -3.86
N ALA A 144 10.19 0.32 -2.57
CA ALA A 144 10.17 -0.91 -1.78
C ALA A 144 9.17 -1.97 -2.28
N GLY A 145 8.16 -1.56 -3.06
CA GLY A 145 7.14 -2.45 -3.62
C GLY A 145 5.75 -2.32 -3.00
N LYS A 146 5.52 -1.36 -2.09
CA LYS A 146 4.24 -1.13 -1.38
C LYS A 146 3.03 -1.10 -2.32
N THR A 147 3.01 -0.16 -3.28
CA THR A 147 1.93 -0.01 -4.27
C THR A 147 1.71 -1.30 -5.07
N THR A 148 2.77 -2.04 -5.39
CA THR A 148 2.64 -3.32 -6.10
C THR A 148 2.00 -4.39 -5.22
N VAL A 149 2.36 -4.47 -3.94
CA VAL A 149 1.69 -5.36 -2.98
C VAL A 149 0.21 -4.99 -2.88
N LEU A 150 -0.12 -3.72 -2.65
CA LEU A 150 -1.51 -3.28 -2.57
C LEU A 150 -2.29 -3.60 -3.86
N ARG A 151 -1.71 -3.36 -5.03
CA ARG A 151 -2.29 -3.74 -6.33
C ARG A 151 -2.53 -5.24 -6.47
N MET A 152 -1.67 -6.08 -5.90
CA MET A 152 -1.89 -7.53 -5.86
C MET A 152 -3.05 -7.91 -4.95
N LEU A 153 -3.18 -7.27 -3.78
CA LEU A 153 -4.30 -7.50 -2.84
C LEU A 153 -5.66 -7.23 -3.49
N VAL A 154 -5.77 -6.14 -4.25
CA VAL A 154 -7.01 -5.75 -4.94
C VAL A 154 -7.13 -6.35 -6.36
N ARG A 155 -6.27 -7.29 -6.73
CA ARG A 155 -6.23 -7.97 -8.03
C ARG A 155 -6.08 -7.05 -9.26
N LEU A 156 -5.54 -5.85 -9.10
CA LEU A 156 -5.14 -4.97 -10.21
C LEU A 156 -3.87 -5.47 -10.91
N VAL A 157 -3.01 -6.19 -10.18
CA VAL A 157 -1.83 -6.87 -10.72
C VAL A 157 -1.86 -8.33 -10.29
N ALA A 158 -1.78 -9.26 -11.23
CA ALA A 158 -1.68 -10.68 -10.90
C ALA A 158 -0.32 -10.99 -10.25
N PRO A 159 -0.30 -11.70 -9.11
CA PRO A 159 0.95 -12.20 -8.53
C PRO A 159 1.58 -13.25 -9.45
N THR A 160 2.90 -13.40 -9.35
CA THR A 160 3.64 -14.50 -9.97
C THR A 160 3.54 -15.78 -9.12
N GLY A 161 3.34 -15.65 -7.81
CA GLY A 161 3.12 -16.76 -6.89
C GLY A 161 2.57 -16.30 -5.53
N GLY A 162 2.20 -17.26 -4.69
CA GLY A 162 1.60 -17.02 -3.37
C GLY A 162 0.08 -16.83 -3.39
N THR A 163 -0.48 -16.62 -2.22
CA THR A 163 -1.92 -16.50 -1.98
C THR A 163 -2.24 -15.24 -1.15
N VAL A 164 -3.41 -14.67 -1.43
CA VAL A 164 -4.02 -13.60 -0.63
C VAL A 164 -5.39 -14.10 -0.23
N THR A 165 -5.66 -14.11 1.07
CA THR A 165 -6.98 -14.44 1.60
C THR A 165 -7.60 -13.17 2.16
N LEU A 166 -8.83 -12.88 1.74
CA LEU A 166 -9.63 -11.77 2.23
C LEU A 166 -10.80 -12.33 3.03
N ASP A 167 -10.67 -12.36 4.35
CA ASP A 167 -11.72 -12.87 5.22
C ASP A 167 -12.66 -11.73 5.64
N VAL A 168 -13.57 -11.42 4.72
CA VAL A 168 -14.64 -10.43 4.89
C VAL A 168 -16.00 -11.09 5.15
N GLY A 169 -16.04 -12.29 5.75
CA GLY A 169 -17.28 -12.87 6.29
C GLY A 169 -18.20 -13.55 5.27
N GLY A 170 -17.70 -14.50 4.48
CA GLY A 170 -18.54 -15.37 3.65
C GLY A 170 -17.79 -15.94 2.44
N ASN A 171 -18.05 -17.22 2.15
CA ASN A 171 -17.39 -18.01 1.10
C ASN A 171 -17.26 -17.30 -0.25
N GLU A 172 -16.11 -17.54 -0.87
CA GLU A 172 -15.65 -17.10 -2.19
C GLU A 172 -14.88 -15.77 -2.25
N ASP A 173 -13.59 -15.94 -2.51
CA ASP A 173 -12.55 -14.94 -2.77
C ASP A 173 -12.96 -13.81 -3.75
N ARG A 174 -13.90 -14.05 -4.67
CA ARG A 174 -14.40 -13.04 -5.62
C ARG A 174 -15.50 -12.16 -5.01
N ALA A 175 -16.42 -12.74 -4.25
CA ALA A 175 -17.43 -11.97 -3.51
C ALA A 175 -16.77 -11.10 -2.44
N ALA A 176 -15.65 -11.58 -1.88
CA ALA A 176 -14.86 -10.84 -0.90
C ALA A 176 -14.33 -9.48 -1.40
N LEU A 177 -13.92 -9.36 -2.67
CA LEU A 177 -13.49 -8.07 -3.22
C LEU A 177 -14.61 -7.03 -3.26
N GLY A 178 -15.87 -7.46 -3.37
CA GLY A 178 -17.03 -6.57 -3.33
C GLY A 178 -17.24 -5.90 -1.97
N ARG A 179 -16.51 -6.33 -0.92
CA ARG A 179 -16.51 -5.73 0.42
C ARG A 179 -15.21 -4.98 0.75
N VAL A 180 -14.36 -4.75 -0.25
CA VAL A 180 -13.09 -4.01 -0.11
C VAL A 180 -13.21 -2.66 -0.80
N GLY A 181 -13.13 -1.59 -0.02
CA GLY A 181 -12.94 -0.23 -0.52
C GLY A 181 -11.47 0.01 -0.81
N ALA A 182 -11.11 0.36 -2.04
CA ALA A 182 -9.71 0.55 -2.41
C ALA A 182 -9.47 1.91 -3.07
N LEU A 183 -8.49 2.65 -2.56
CA LEU A 183 -7.91 3.82 -3.19
C LEU A 183 -6.44 3.54 -3.48
N ILE A 184 -6.15 3.07 -4.69
CA ILE A 184 -4.79 2.78 -5.15
C ILE A 184 -4.38 3.89 -6.12
N GLU A 185 -3.27 4.55 -5.85
CA GLU A 185 -2.82 5.77 -6.54
C GLU A 185 -3.83 6.93 -6.43
N SER A 186 -3.82 7.84 -7.40
CA SER A 186 -4.71 9.00 -7.40
C SER A 186 -6.12 8.65 -7.90
N PRO A 187 -7.17 9.13 -7.24
CA PRO A 187 -8.54 8.92 -7.65
C PRO A 187 -8.81 9.58 -9.01
N ALA A 188 -9.45 8.85 -9.92
CA ALA A 188 -9.90 9.39 -11.21
C ALA A 188 -11.18 10.22 -11.04
N LEU A 189 -11.07 11.39 -10.40
CA LEU A 189 -12.19 12.31 -10.23
C LEU A 189 -12.43 13.13 -11.50
N VAL A 190 -13.68 13.23 -11.93
CA VAL A 190 -14.08 14.09 -13.05
C VAL A 190 -14.26 15.51 -12.55
N HIS A 191 -13.23 16.35 -12.75
CA HIS A 191 -13.18 17.72 -12.25
C HIS A 191 -14.34 18.61 -12.72
N GLY A 192 -14.90 18.34 -13.91
CA GLY A 192 -16.03 19.08 -14.45
C GLY A 192 -17.37 18.78 -13.77
N LEU A 193 -17.48 17.67 -13.05
CA LEU A 193 -18.68 17.25 -12.33
C LEU A 193 -18.65 17.72 -10.87
N THR A 194 -19.82 17.71 -10.22
CA THR A 194 -19.93 17.96 -8.78
C THR A 194 -19.46 16.75 -7.98
N GLY A 195 -19.21 16.93 -6.69
CA GLY A 195 -18.87 15.80 -5.80
C GLY A 195 -19.94 14.70 -5.84
N ARG A 196 -21.21 15.10 -5.70
CA ARG A 196 -22.37 14.20 -5.81
C ARG A 196 -22.40 13.44 -7.13
N ARG A 197 -22.23 14.13 -8.26
CA ARG A 197 -22.24 13.50 -9.59
C ARG A 197 -21.07 12.56 -9.83
N ASN A 198 -19.91 12.81 -9.21
CA ASN A 198 -18.81 11.85 -9.24
C ASN A 198 -19.21 10.55 -8.53
N MET A 199 -19.83 10.64 -7.36
CA MET A 199 -20.30 9.46 -6.63
C MET A 199 -21.42 8.71 -7.36
N GLU A 200 -22.39 9.44 -7.92
CA GLU A 200 -23.47 8.85 -8.74
C GLU A 200 -22.89 8.09 -9.95
N ALA A 201 -21.90 8.66 -10.63
CA ALA A 201 -21.25 8.02 -11.77
C ALA A 201 -20.56 6.72 -11.36
N VAL A 202 -19.81 6.72 -10.24
CA VAL A 202 -19.15 5.51 -9.75
C VAL A 202 -20.17 4.47 -9.28
N ALA A 203 -21.19 4.87 -8.53
CA ALA A 203 -22.26 3.98 -8.09
C ALA A 203 -22.95 3.28 -9.27
N ALA A 204 -23.30 4.05 -10.31
CA ALA A 204 -23.92 3.51 -11.52
C ALA A 204 -23.00 2.54 -12.29
N LEU A 205 -21.69 2.81 -12.32
CA LEU A 205 -20.70 1.93 -12.95
C LEU A 205 -20.48 0.63 -12.18
N ALA A 206 -20.49 0.71 -10.85
CA ALA A 206 -20.28 -0.42 -9.95
C ALA A 206 -21.56 -1.20 -9.62
N GLY A 207 -22.74 -0.67 -9.98
CA GLY A 207 -24.03 -1.25 -9.64
C GLY A 207 -24.41 -1.08 -8.16
N TRP A 208 -23.90 -0.04 -7.50
CA TRP A 208 -24.18 0.27 -6.09
C TRP A 208 -25.41 1.17 -5.95
N ASP A 209 -26.05 1.10 -4.79
CA ASP A 209 -27.21 1.92 -4.47
C ASP A 209 -26.80 3.39 -4.25
N ALA A 210 -27.45 4.29 -4.98
CA ALA A 210 -27.26 5.72 -4.85
C ALA A 210 -27.80 6.29 -3.54
N ALA A 211 -28.67 5.56 -2.82
CA ALA A 211 -29.24 6.00 -1.55
C ALA A 211 -28.18 6.28 -0.47
N GLN A 212 -27.01 5.64 -0.56
CA GLN A 212 -25.91 5.82 0.39
C GLN A 212 -25.04 7.05 0.10
N ILE A 213 -25.26 7.77 -1.01
CA ILE A 213 -24.37 8.87 -1.42
C ILE A 213 -24.41 10.02 -0.41
N GLU A 214 -25.61 10.43 0.05
CA GLU A 214 -25.73 11.57 0.98
C GLU A 214 -25.12 11.25 2.35
N SER A 215 -25.45 10.09 2.92
CA SER A 215 -24.87 9.64 4.19
C SER A 215 -23.35 9.51 4.09
N THR A 216 -22.83 9.01 2.98
CA THR A 216 -21.37 8.85 2.79
C THR A 216 -20.67 10.19 2.61
N LEU A 217 -21.27 11.16 1.91
CA LEU A 217 -20.76 12.53 1.80
C LEU A 217 -20.74 13.24 3.15
N ASP A 218 -21.76 13.00 3.98
CA ASP A 218 -21.82 13.54 5.34
C ASP A 218 -20.72 12.93 6.23
N ARG A 219 -20.53 11.59 6.17
CA ARG A 219 -19.46 10.88 6.90
C ARG A 219 -18.06 11.44 6.62
N VAL A 220 -17.79 11.90 5.39
CA VAL A 220 -16.50 12.52 5.04
C VAL A 220 -16.50 14.05 5.17
N GLY A 221 -17.57 14.66 5.66
CA GLY A 221 -17.69 16.11 5.83
C GLY A 221 -17.69 16.90 4.52
N LEU A 222 -18.33 16.38 3.47
CA LEU A 222 -18.46 17.01 2.15
C LEU A 222 -19.90 17.31 1.73
N LEU A 223 -20.90 17.05 2.57
CA LEU A 223 -22.31 17.24 2.23
C LEU A 223 -22.61 18.68 1.77
N ASP A 224 -22.12 19.69 2.50
CA ASP A 224 -22.33 21.11 2.16
C ASP A 224 -21.66 21.53 0.83
N ALA A 225 -20.62 20.81 0.41
CA ALA A 225 -19.89 21.07 -0.83
C ALA A 225 -20.33 20.13 -1.97
N ALA A 226 -21.27 19.21 -1.74
CA ALA A 226 -21.61 18.12 -2.65
C ALA A 226 -21.98 18.58 -4.06
N ASP A 227 -22.61 19.75 -4.18
CA ASP A 227 -23.08 20.34 -5.43
C ASP A 227 -22.09 21.36 -6.05
N GLN A 228 -20.94 21.58 -5.41
CA GLN A 228 -19.83 22.32 -6.00
C GLN A 228 -19.04 21.43 -6.97
N ARG A 229 -18.46 22.03 -8.01
CA ARG A 229 -17.64 21.28 -8.97
C ARG A 229 -16.32 20.85 -8.33
N VAL A 230 -15.87 19.64 -8.64
CA VAL A 230 -14.60 19.10 -8.11
C VAL A 230 -13.39 19.94 -8.56
N SER A 231 -13.48 20.69 -9.66
CA SER A 231 -12.47 21.69 -10.03
C SER A 231 -12.28 22.81 -9.00
N GLN A 232 -13.28 23.05 -8.15
CA GLN A 232 -13.25 24.06 -7.07
C GLN A 232 -12.80 23.47 -5.74
N TYR A 233 -12.69 22.15 -5.63
CA TYR A 233 -12.29 21.47 -4.41
C TYR A 233 -10.80 21.74 -4.11
N SER A 234 -10.48 21.94 -2.83
CA SER A 234 -9.11 21.83 -2.37
C SER A 234 -8.58 20.41 -2.55
N LEU A 235 -7.27 20.20 -2.41
CA LEU A 235 -6.69 18.86 -2.46
C LEU A 235 -7.27 17.95 -1.37
N GLY A 236 -7.44 18.46 -0.15
CA GLY A 236 -8.07 17.72 0.95
C GLY A 236 -9.53 17.35 0.66
N MET A 237 -10.31 18.25 0.05
CA MET A 237 -11.68 17.93 -0.36
C MET A 237 -11.72 16.85 -1.45
N ARG A 238 -10.77 16.86 -2.40
CA ARG A 238 -10.65 15.78 -3.40
C ARG A 238 -10.29 14.44 -2.75
N GLN A 239 -9.39 14.46 -1.77
CA GLN A 239 -9.01 13.26 -1.03
C GLN A 239 -10.18 12.69 -0.22
N ARG A 240 -10.96 13.55 0.46
CA ARG A 240 -12.19 13.15 1.16
C ARG A 240 -13.23 12.57 0.20
N LEU A 241 -13.38 13.15 -0.99
CA LEU A 241 -14.30 12.61 -2.00
C LEU A 241 -13.85 11.22 -2.49
N ALA A 242 -12.53 11.02 -2.63
CA ALA A 242 -11.98 9.71 -2.97
C ALA A 242 -12.25 8.66 -1.89
N LEU A 243 -12.08 9.03 -0.61
CA LEU A 243 -12.45 8.18 0.52
C LEU A 243 -13.96 7.92 0.56
N ALA A 244 -14.80 8.91 0.24
CA ALA A 244 -16.25 8.69 0.15
C ALA A 244 -16.58 7.63 -0.91
N ILE A 245 -15.90 7.67 -2.06
CA ILE A 245 -16.08 6.67 -3.12
C ILE A 245 -15.69 5.27 -2.63
N THR A 246 -14.61 5.12 -1.85
CA THR A 246 -14.21 3.80 -1.32
C THR A 246 -15.19 3.26 -0.31
N LEU A 247 -15.93 4.12 0.40
CA LEU A 247 -16.87 3.75 1.46
C LEU A 247 -18.31 3.55 0.99
N LEU A 248 -18.63 3.91 -0.25
CA LEU A 248 -20.01 3.97 -0.74
C LEU A 248 -20.77 2.65 -0.69
N HIS A 249 -20.07 1.52 -0.72
CA HIS A 249 -20.66 0.17 -0.67
C HIS A 249 -20.51 -0.50 0.71
N ASP A 250 -20.25 0.28 1.76
CA ASP A 250 -20.08 -0.18 3.14
C ASP A 250 -19.04 -1.31 3.30
N PRO A 251 -17.78 -1.05 2.94
CA PRO A 251 -16.73 -2.06 2.96
C PRO A 251 -16.36 -2.48 4.39
N ALA A 252 -16.04 -3.76 4.56
CA ALA A 252 -15.45 -4.26 5.82
C ALA A 252 -13.94 -3.96 5.90
N VAL A 253 -13.30 -3.75 4.75
CA VAL A 253 -11.86 -3.51 4.62
C VAL A 253 -11.62 -2.33 3.69
N VAL A 254 -10.77 -1.39 4.11
CA VAL A 254 -10.34 -0.24 3.30
C VAL A 254 -8.84 -0.31 3.06
N ILE A 255 -8.43 -0.28 1.79
CA ILE A 255 -7.03 -0.30 1.36
C ILE A 255 -6.67 1.05 0.71
N LEU A 256 -5.67 1.75 1.25
CA LEU A 256 -5.30 3.09 0.82
C LEU A 256 -3.81 3.17 0.45
N ASP A 257 -3.49 3.70 -0.73
CA ASP A 257 -2.12 3.93 -1.15
C ASP A 257 -1.74 5.41 -0.97
N GLU A 258 -0.81 5.69 -0.05
CA GLU A 258 -0.28 7.03 0.27
C GLU A 258 -1.39 8.09 0.49
N PRO A 259 -2.41 7.85 1.35
CA PRO A 259 -3.61 8.68 1.41
C PRO A 259 -3.38 10.10 1.95
N ALA A 260 -2.26 10.33 2.62
CA ALA A 260 -1.85 11.63 3.17
C ALA A 260 -1.06 12.49 2.15
N ASN A 261 -0.65 11.91 1.02
CA ASN A 261 0.27 12.56 0.09
C ASN A 261 -0.30 13.89 -0.46
N GLY A 262 0.49 14.95 -0.33
CA GLY A 262 0.14 16.30 -0.78
C GLY A 262 -0.83 17.06 0.13
N LEU A 263 -1.32 16.46 1.22
CA LEU A 263 -2.11 17.19 2.21
C LEU A 263 -1.22 18.14 3.05
N ASP A 264 -1.83 19.21 3.53
CA ASP A 264 -1.22 20.08 4.53
C ASP A 264 -1.31 19.45 5.94
N PRO A 265 -0.60 19.97 6.95
CA PRO A 265 -0.61 19.38 8.29
C PRO A 265 -2.01 19.24 8.92
N HIS A 266 -2.91 20.18 8.63
CA HIS A 266 -4.30 20.12 9.08
C HIS A 266 -5.07 18.98 8.39
N GLY A 267 -4.94 18.84 7.07
CA GLY A 267 -5.54 17.75 6.31
C GLY A 267 -5.04 16.37 6.74
N ILE A 268 -3.75 16.24 7.06
CA ILE A 268 -3.17 15.00 7.59
C ILE A 268 -3.78 14.66 8.96
N ALA A 269 -3.95 15.65 9.85
CA ALA A 269 -4.57 15.44 11.16
C ALA A 269 -6.05 15.01 11.04
N ASP A 270 -6.81 15.64 10.13
CA ASP A 270 -8.20 15.28 9.88
C ASP A 270 -8.34 13.88 9.27
N LEU A 271 -7.48 13.53 8.31
CA LEU A 271 -7.44 12.19 7.74
C LEU A 271 -7.19 11.13 8.83
N ARG A 272 -6.22 11.36 9.71
CA ARG A 272 -5.92 10.40 10.80
C ARG A 272 -7.11 10.23 11.74
N ARG A 273 -7.78 11.32 12.13
CA ARG A 273 -8.99 11.25 12.97
C ARG A 273 -10.08 10.44 12.28
N PHE A 274 -10.25 10.65 10.98
CA PHE A 274 -11.22 9.92 10.17
C PHE A 274 -10.91 8.42 10.07
N LEU A 275 -9.67 8.05 9.77
CA LEU A 275 -9.26 6.64 9.71
C LEU A 275 -9.43 5.95 11.07
N ARG A 276 -9.10 6.64 12.17
CA ARG A 276 -9.33 6.11 13.51
C ARG A 276 -10.80 5.84 13.78
N HIS A 277 -11.66 6.81 13.44
CA HIS A 277 -13.10 6.67 13.59
C HIS A 277 -13.66 5.48 12.80
N LEU A 278 -13.22 5.27 11.55
CA LEU A 278 -13.62 4.10 10.76
C LEU A 278 -13.24 2.78 11.45
N ALA A 279 -12.04 2.71 12.01
CA ALA A 279 -11.60 1.51 12.72
C ALA A 279 -12.36 1.30 14.03
N ASP A 280 -12.74 2.37 14.74
CA ASP A 280 -13.59 2.29 15.92
C ASP A 280 -15.02 1.78 15.57
N GLU A 281 -15.49 2.01 14.33
CA GLU A 281 -16.71 1.41 13.77
C GLU A 281 -16.54 -0.07 13.35
N GLY A 282 -15.33 -0.63 13.48
CA GLY A 282 -15.01 -2.02 13.14
C GLY A 282 -14.50 -2.23 11.70
N VAL A 283 -14.31 -1.15 10.92
CA VAL A 283 -13.73 -1.25 9.57
C VAL A 283 -12.24 -1.54 9.70
N THR A 284 -11.74 -2.51 8.93
CA THR A 284 -10.30 -2.80 8.89
C THR A 284 -9.60 -1.88 7.91
N VAL A 285 -8.50 -1.23 8.28
CA VAL A 285 -7.79 -0.30 7.40
C VAL A 285 -6.38 -0.79 7.15
N LEU A 286 -6.00 -0.90 5.88
CA LEU A 286 -4.61 -1.08 5.43
C LEU A 286 -4.20 0.15 4.64
N LEU A 287 -3.22 0.90 5.12
CA LEU A 287 -2.68 2.04 4.37
C LEU A 287 -1.20 1.88 4.08
N SER A 288 -0.72 2.36 2.94
CA SER A 288 0.71 2.60 2.74
C SER A 288 1.08 4.02 3.15
N SER A 289 2.28 4.18 3.71
CA SER A 289 2.90 5.50 3.88
C SER A 289 4.41 5.37 3.83
N HIS A 290 5.08 6.42 3.37
CA HIS A 290 6.51 6.64 3.56
C HIS A 290 6.80 7.61 4.72
N LEU A 291 5.77 8.22 5.30
CA LEU A 291 5.87 9.18 6.40
C LEU A 291 5.65 8.46 7.74
N LEU A 292 6.76 8.15 8.40
CA LEU A 292 6.81 7.31 9.60
C LEU A 292 6.11 7.94 10.81
N THR A 293 6.16 9.27 10.92
CA THR A 293 5.49 10.03 11.99
C THR A 293 3.97 9.95 11.91
N GLU A 294 3.40 9.83 10.70
CA GLU A 294 1.95 9.66 10.54
C GLU A 294 1.50 8.28 11.01
N ILE A 295 2.29 7.27 10.65
CA ILE A 295 2.03 5.87 10.98
C ILE A 295 2.09 5.63 12.49
N GLU A 296 3.09 6.19 13.17
CA GLU A 296 3.25 6.05 14.62
C GLU A 296 2.01 6.55 15.40
N GLN A 297 1.31 7.54 14.85
CA GLN A 297 0.16 8.18 15.51
C GLN A 297 -1.19 7.53 15.20
N VAL A 298 -1.27 6.65 14.19
CA VAL A 298 -2.56 6.12 13.71
C VAL A 298 -2.62 4.59 13.64
N CYS A 299 -1.48 3.92 13.44
CA CYS A 299 -1.45 2.48 13.20
C CYS A 299 -1.28 1.66 14.48
N ASP A 300 -2.15 0.66 14.62
CA ASP A 300 -2.08 -0.36 15.68
C ASP A 300 -1.00 -1.40 15.33
N HIS A 301 -0.87 -1.70 14.04
CA HIS A 301 0.08 -2.66 13.47
C HIS A 301 0.88 -2.04 12.33
N VAL A 302 2.09 -2.55 12.10
CA VAL A 302 2.95 -2.11 10.99
C VAL A 302 3.55 -3.31 10.27
N VAL A 303 3.65 -3.19 8.95
CA VAL A 303 4.36 -4.10 8.06
C VAL A 303 5.47 -3.30 7.41
N LEU A 304 6.70 -3.55 7.82
CA LEU A 304 7.86 -2.86 7.30
C LEU A 304 8.40 -3.59 6.08
N MET A 305 8.53 -2.87 4.97
CA MET A 305 8.97 -3.38 3.69
C MET A 305 10.21 -2.62 3.21
N ASP A 306 11.24 -3.36 2.81
CA ASP A 306 12.45 -2.82 2.21
C ASP A 306 12.92 -3.71 1.05
N ALA A 307 13.34 -3.07 -0.05
CA ALA A 307 13.85 -3.74 -1.25
C ALA A 307 13.04 -4.97 -1.74
N GLY A 308 11.70 -4.94 -1.64
CA GLY A 308 10.85 -6.05 -2.07
C GLY A 308 10.55 -7.10 -0.99
N HIS A 309 11.09 -6.97 0.22
CA HIS A 309 10.96 -7.93 1.32
C HIS A 309 10.31 -7.30 2.54
N ILE A 310 9.66 -8.12 3.38
CA ILE A 310 9.16 -7.69 4.69
C ILE A 310 10.24 -7.92 5.73
N THR A 311 10.60 -6.87 6.47
CA THR A 311 11.60 -6.91 7.54
C THR A 311 10.96 -6.95 8.93
N TYR A 312 9.70 -6.53 9.06
CA TYR A 312 8.91 -6.64 10.29
C TYR A 312 7.41 -6.71 9.97
N SER A 313 6.66 -7.49 10.74
CA SER A 313 5.19 -7.50 10.71
C SER A 313 4.68 -7.77 12.12
N GLY A 314 3.90 -6.85 12.68
CA GLY A 314 3.37 -6.99 14.04
C GLY A 314 2.83 -5.69 14.62
N PRO A 315 2.52 -5.67 15.93
CA PRO A 315 2.07 -4.47 16.63
C PRO A 315 3.12 -3.36 16.55
N THR A 316 2.67 -2.11 16.41
CA THR A 316 3.58 -0.94 16.38
C THR A 316 4.40 -0.85 17.67
N THR A 317 3.77 -1.13 18.81
CA THR A 317 4.42 -1.09 20.13
C THR A 317 5.50 -2.16 20.29
N GLY A 318 5.36 -3.32 19.63
CA GLY A 318 6.37 -4.38 19.66
C GLY A 318 7.67 -3.92 19.02
N LEU A 319 7.58 -3.34 17.82
CA LEU A 319 8.74 -2.79 17.10
C LEU A 319 9.49 -1.73 17.91
N LEU A 320 8.75 -0.84 18.57
CA LEU A 320 9.34 0.24 19.37
C LEU A 320 9.97 -0.30 20.67
N ALA A 321 9.35 -1.30 21.29
CA ALA A 321 9.88 -1.93 22.51
C ALA A 321 11.20 -2.67 22.25
N ASP A 322 11.29 -3.42 21.14
CA ASP A 322 12.49 -4.17 20.76
C ASP A 322 13.71 -3.28 20.49
N LEU A 323 13.46 -2.00 20.19
CA LEU A 323 14.49 -1.02 19.83
C LEU A 323 14.73 0.04 20.92
N ALA A 324 14.10 -0.11 22.09
CA ALA A 324 14.24 0.79 23.22
C ALA A 324 15.70 0.92 23.67
N THR A 325 16.09 2.16 23.99
CA THR A 325 17.39 2.46 24.57
C THR A 325 17.22 2.98 25.99
N ILE A 326 18.23 2.69 26.81
CA ILE A 326 18.40 3.19 28.15
C ILE A 326 19.44 4.29 28.05
N ASP A 327 19.02 5.50 28.36
CA ASP A 327 19.84 6.71 28.34
C ASP A 327 20.28 6.97 29.78
N ILE A 328 21.57 6.88 30.06
CA ILE A 328 22.14 7.01 31.41
C ILE A 328 23.11 8.20 31.45
N GLU A 329 22.75 9.21 32.23
CA GLU A 329 23.57 10.40 32.46
C GLU A 329 24.21 10.33 33.86
N PRO A 330 25.55 10.30 33.96
CA PRO A 330 26.22 10.40 35.25
C PRO A 330 26.16 11.83 35.79
N LEU A 331 26.05 11.98 37.12
CA LEU A 331 26.10 13.27 37.80
C LEU A 331 27.43 13.99 37.60
N HIS A 332 28.52 13.24 37.45
CA HIS A 332 29.84 13.79 37.22
C HIS A 332 30.41 13.29 35.90
N ALA A 333 30.78 14.22 35.01
CA ALA A 333 31.27 13.90 33.66
C ALA A 333 32.48 12.95 33.62
N HIS A 334 33.34 12.96 34.66
CA HIS A 334 34.50 12.06 34.73
C HIS A 334 34.10 10.58 34.88
N GLN A 335 32.88 10.29 35.33
CA GLN A 335 32.37 8.92 35.51
C GLN A 335 31.79 8.33 34.22
N LEU A 336 31.72 9.09 33.13
CA LEU A 336 31.10 8.66 31.86
C LEU A 336 31.76 7.42 31.25
N ARG A 337 33.10 7.36 31.24
CA ARG A 337 33.83 6.19 30.70
C ARG A 337 33.62 4.95 31.56
N GLN A 338 33.69 5.10 32.89
CA GLN A 338 33.45 4.01 33.82
C GLN A 338 32.02 3.46 33.69
N LEU A 339 31.04 4.34 33.47
CA LEU A 339 29.66 3.95 33.21
C LEU A 339 29.51 3.20 31.89
N ALA A 340 30.20 3.62 30.82
CA ALA A 340 30.19 2.94 29.53
C ALA A 340 30.80 1.53 29.63
N GLU A 341 31.93 1.39 30.31
CA GLU A 341 32.57 0.08 30.58
C GLU A 341 31.64 -0.85 31.38
N LEU A 342 30.92 -0.29 32.36
CA LEU A 342 29.97 -1.04 33.19
C LEU A 342 28.70 -1.45 32.42
N ALA A 343 28.31 -0.64 31.44
CA ALA A 343 27.19 -0.91 30.54
C ALA A 343 27.50 -2.01 29.50
N GLY A 344 28.79 -2.24 29.21
CA GLY A 344 29.26 -3.31 28.33
C GLY A 344 29.48 -2.87 26.88
N ASP A 345 29.93 -3.81 26.04
CA ASP A 345 30.42 -3.52 24.67
C ASP A 345 29.36 -2.97 23.71
N SER A 346 28.07 -3.14 24.01
CA SER A 346 26.96 -2.59 23.23
C SER A 346 26.60 -1.14 23.60
N ALA A 347 27.31 -0.54 24.56
CA ALA A 347 27.06 0.82 25.01
C ALA A 347 27.67 1.85 24.05
N GLU A 348 26.85 2.79 23.59
CA GLU A 348 27.28 3.94 22.79
C GLU A 348 27.40 5.17 23.69
N VAL A 349 28.49 5.95 23.56
CA VAL A 349 28.70 7.16 24.35
C VAL A 349 28.55 8.39 23.47
N GLY A 350 27.66 9.30 23.85
CA GLY A 350 27.41 10.52 23.08
C GLY A 350 26.85 11.65 23.96
N ALA A 351 27.33 12.87 23.75
CA ALA A 351 26.83 14.09 24.41
C ALA A 351 26.71 14.00 25.95
N GLY A 352 27.59 13.26 26.63
CA GLY A 352 27.56 13.11 28.09
C GLY A 352 26.66 11.99 28.61
N VAL A 353 26.09 11.18 27.73
CA VAL A 353 25.16 10.09 28.05
C VAL A 353 25.72 8.76 27.54
N VAL A 354 25.43 7.68 28.27
CA VAL A 354 25.64 6.31 27.82
C VAL A 354 24.30 5.73 27.35
N LEU A 355 24.26 5.28 26.11
CA LEU A 355 23.09 4.69 25.47
C LEU A 355 23.27 3.17 25.39
N VAL A 356 22.33 2.41 25.94
CA VAL A 356 22.37 0.94 25.94
C VAL A 356 21.05 0.41 25.44
N ARG A 357 21.04 -0.57 24.53
CA ARG A 357 19.79 -1.24 24.17
C ARG A 357 19.32 -2.13 25.31
N GLY A 358 18.05 -2.00 25.67
CA GLY A 358 17.46 -2.87 26.68
C GLY A 358 16.16 -2.35 27.26
N ASP A 359 15.64 -3.16 28.18
CA ASP A 359 14.35 -2.97 28.80
C ASP A 359 14.46 -2.44 30.24
N ARG A 360 13.33 -2.43 30.95
CA ARG A 360 13.26 -2.02 32.35
C ARG A 360 14.09 -2.89 33.28
N VAL A 361 14.27 -4.16 32.96
CA VAL A 361 15.02 -5.12 33.79
C VAL A 361 16.51 -4.81 33.68
N LEU A 362 17.01 -4.60 32.45
CA LEU A 362 18.39 -4.18 32.24
C LEU A 362 18.65 -2.79 32.86
N ALA A 363 17.72 -1.84 32.71
CA ALA A 363 17.86 -0.52 33.32
C ALA A 363 18.02 -0.59 34.85
N ALA A 364 17.17 -1.39 35.53
CA ALA A 364 17.28 -1.60 36.97
C ALA A 364 18.63 -2.23 37.36
N SER A 365 19.08 -3.24 36.62
CA SER A 365 20.38 -3.88 36.82
C SER A 365 21.55 -2.91 36.63
N LEU A 366 21.51 -2.08 35.59
CA LEU A 366 22.53 -1.07 35.34
C LEU A 366 22.55 0.01 36.41
N LEU A 367 21.39 0.43 36.93
CA LEU A 367 21.29 1.40 38.02
C LEU A 367 21.94 0.86 39.29
N GLU A 368 21.59 -0.37 39.70
CA GLU A 368 22.17 -1.03 40.87
C GLU A 368 23.69 -1.19 40.75
N LYS A 369 24.16 -1.65 39.58
CA LYS A 369 25.60 -1.78 39.30
C LYS A 369 26.31 -0.43 39.36
N SER A 370 25.72 0.62 38.80
CA SER A 370 26.28 1.98 38.80
C SER A 370 26.46 2.50 40.23
N VAL A 371 25.41 2.38 41.06
CA VAL A 371 25.46 2.79 42.47
C VAL A 371 26.53 2.01 43.24
N ARG A 372 26.61 0.68 43.04
CA ARG A 372 27.62 -0.18 43.68
C ARG A 372 29.05 0.19 43.26
N ALA A 373 29.23 0.66 42.03
CA ALA A 373 30.50 1.13 41.52
C ALA A 373 30.86 2.58 41.94
N GLY A 374 30.01 3.23 42.75
CA GLY A 374 30.20 4.62 43.18
C GLY A 374 29.86 5.66 42.10
N ILE A 375 29.20 5.23 41.01
CA ILE A 375 28.76 6.11 39.94
C ILE A 375 27.43 6.73 40.35
N SER A 376 27.42 8.05 40.55
CA SER A 376 26.20 8.79 40.82
C SER A 376 25.48 9.04 39.50
N VAL A 377 24.24 8.57 39.36
CA VAL A 377 23.42 8.77 38.16
C VAL A 377 22.56 10.02 38.37
N ALA A 378 22.70 11.01 37.50
CA ALA A 378 21.84 12.19 37.49
C ALA A 378 20.47 11.88 36.88
N GLN A 379 20.47 11.16 35.77
CA GLN A 379 19.26 10.79 35.05
C GLN A 379 19.39 9.41 34.42
N MET A 380 18.32 8.62 34.50
CA MET A 380 18.17 7.39 33.74
C MET A 380 16.79 7.37 33.11
N ARG A 381 16.73 7.20 31.79
CA ARG A 381 15.47 7.15 31.03
C ARG A 381 15.49 5.98 30.08
N ILE A 382 14.33 5.35 29.93
CA ILE A 382 14.10 4.38 28.88
C ILE A 382 13.34 5.12 27.79
N THR A 383 13.98 5.24 26.63
CA THR A 383 13.48 5.95 25.48
C THR A 383 13.19 4.93 24.39
N ALA A 384 11.92 4.75 24.07
CA ALA A 384 11.56 4.06 22.83
C ALA A 384 11.95 4.97 21.64
N PRO A 385 12.61 4.45 20.60
CA PRO A 385 12.87 5.24 19.40
C PRO A 385 11.56 5.62 18.73
N THR A 386 11.58 6.64 17.88
CA THR A 386 10.48 6.88 16.93
C THR A 386 10.51 5.78 15.86
N LEU A 387 9.38 5.60 15.14
CA LEU A 387 9.36 4.70 13.98
C LEU A 387 10.40 5.09 12.92
N GLU A 388 10.74 6.37 12.82
CA GLU A 388 11.82 6.85 11.94
C GLU A 388 13.18 6.27 12.31
N VAL A 389 13.55 6.33 13.59
CA VAL A 389 14.81 5.76 14.05
C VAL A 389 14.79 4.23 13.95
N ALA A 390 13.65 3.60 14.23
CA ALA A 390 13.49 2.16 14.08
C ALA A 390 13.72 1.72 12.63
N PHE A 391 13.06 2.39 11.69
CA PHE A 391 13.20 2.17 10.26
C PHE A 391 14.66 2.28 9.80
N LEU A 392 15.33 3.41 10.11
CA LEU A 392 16.71 3.65 9.68
C LEU A 392 17.69 2.59 10.18
N ARG A 393 17.47 2.08 11.40
CA ARG A 393 18.28 1.00 11.99
C ARG A 393 18.06 -0.33 11.27
N MET A 394 16.83 -0.62 10.83
CA MET A 394 16.50 -1.85 10.14
C MET A 394 16.92 -1.85 8.66
N THR A 395 16.89 -0.69 7.99
CA THR A 395 17.32 -0.55 6.59
C THR A 395 18.82 -0.29 6.42
N GLY A 396 19.59 -0.25 7.53
CA GLY A 396 21.04 -0.05 7.49
C GLY A 396 21.49 1.34 7.02
N THR A 397 20.56 2.29 6.89
CA THR A 397 20.86 3.68 6.54
C THR A 397 21.24 4.43 7.82
N SER A 398 22.50 4.26 8.24
CA SER A 398 23.10 5.03 9.33
C SER A 398 23.02 6.54 9.05
N ARG A 399 22.50 7.29 10.02
CA ARG A 399 22.33 8.76 10.05
C ARG A 399 23.58 9.50 9.53
N PRO A 400 23.46 10.60 8.77
CA PRO A 400 24.60 11.48 8.51
C PRO A 400 25.02 12.13 9.83
N GLU A 401 26.32 12.14 10.11
CA GLU A 401 26.88 12.82 11.28
C GLU A 401 26.48 14.31 11.27
N PRO A 402 26.01 14.87 12.41
CA PRO A 402 25.79 16.30 12.51
C PRO A 402 27.14 17.01 12.71
N GLY A 403 27.69 17.56 11.64
CA GLY A 403 28.72 18.61 11.74
C GLY A 403 29.95 18.41 10.86
N SER A 404 29.84 18.74 9.58
CA SER A 404 30.99 19.25 8.81
C SER A 404 30.59 20.50 8.02
N ALA A 405 30.24 21.56 8.73
CA ALA A 405 30.44 22.90 8.19
C ALA A 405 31.92 23.25 8.42
N ARG A 406 32.70 23.21 7.34
CA ARG A 406 33.95 23.97 7.24
C ARG A 406 33.68 25.26 6.50
#